data_AF-A0A9P5T2T4-F1
#
_entry.id   AF-A0A9P5T2T4-F1
#
_cell.length_a   1.000
_cell.length_b   1.000
_cell.length_c   1.000
_cell.angle_alpha   90.00
_cell.angle_beta   90.00
_cell.angle_gamma   90.00
#
_symmetry.space_group_name_H-M   'P 1'
#
loop_
_entity.id
_entity.type
_entity.pdbx_description
1 polymer ?
#
loop_
_entity_poly.entity_id
_entity_poly.type
_entity_poly.pdbx_seq_one_letter_code
_entity_poly.pdbx_strand_id
1 'polypeptide(L)'
;MSTSLSQAFRAQFHPKVITIPTRHDPKSRQRIVRWKDIQQYFKDAQGVMNGVDAVLFLTDDDLEDLIPLRIAHHPGVVLEVVMAIDGQHDPRAIVPSVTHEQSLSSSNSRMSGTQPAYNTSGDTRPTEMNMAALRITDTDNSQALVVHSQSLLSENRVSLHSSSPLYNTIHPVPSSPQGHSTTSTEQFIDGGAERRLLEMGSTMAQQEELRRLRQQMQQMQQQMDGIQPVVQHAEQQAQDLQQQAQESQQQLQQQIDEISHKIQELYQRTQHFQQVDLTHERLQQIDAALQEVRQLNHNVSESQQRLQLQIDEVLQKMQYTQEQASSLIPEEVQGNHVPEL
;
A
#
# COMPACT_ATOMS: atom_id res chain seq x y z
N MET A 1 32.68 -2.78 21.49
CA MET A 1 32.45 -3.08 20.07
C MET A 1 31.53 -2.02 19.52
N SER A 2 32.01 -1.15 18.62
CA SER A 2 31.19 -0.08 18.05
C SER A 2 30.26 -0.71 17.02
N THR A 3 28.98 -0.87 17.35
CA THR A 3 27.96 -1.32 16.39
C THR A 3 27.87 -0.25 15.31
N SER A 4 28.37 -0.55 14.11
CA SER A 4 28.26 0.35 12.97
C SER A 4 26.78 0.65 12.74
N LEU A 5 26.36 1.88 13.00
CA LEU A 5 24.98 2.31 12.85
C LEU A 5 24.70 2.51 11.37
N SER A 6 23.86 1.65 10.82
CA SER A 6 23.59 1.55 9.39
C SER A 6 22.09 1.41 9.14
N GLN A 7 21.62 1.85 7.99
CA GLN A 7 20.23 1.78 7.54
C GLN A 7 20.09 0.66 6.51
N ALA A 8 19.08 -0.19 6.65
CA ALA A 8 18.76 -1.22 5.68
C ALA A 8 17.82 -0.67 4.61
N PHE A 9 18.09 -1.04 3.35
CA PHE A 9 17.30 -0.69 2.17
C PHE A 9 17.06 -1.94 1.32
N ARG A 10 15.93 -2.01 0.64
CA ARG A 10 15.66 -2.99 -0.43
C ARG A 10 15.02 -2.30 -1.63
N ALA A 11 15.21 -2.79 -2.84
CA ALA A 11 14.44 -2.29 -3.98
C ALA A 11 13.03 -2.90 -3.97
N GLN A 12 12.02 -2.17 -4.43
CA GLN A 12 10.60 -2.58 -4.39
C GLN A 12 10.35 -3.99 -4.98
N PHE A 13 11.10 -4.38 -6.00
CA PHE A 13 10.97 -5.69 -6.67
C PHE A 13 12.17 -6.62 -6.46
N HIS A 14 13.05 -6.33 -5.49
CA HIS A 14 14.24 -7.14 -5.26
C HIS A 14 14.36 -7.58 -3.79
N PRO A 15 14.50 -8.89 -3.51
CA PRO A 15 14.57 -9.42 -2.13
C PRO A 15 15.89 -9.11 -1.41
N LYS A 16 16.83 -8.39 -2.05
CA LYS A 16 18.17 -8.19 -1.51
C LYS A 16 18.18 -6.93 -0.67
N VAL A 17 18.48 -7.11 0.61
CA VAL A 17 18.69 -5.99 1.55
C VAL A 17 20.13 -5.52 1.46
N ILE A 18 20.32 -4.22 1.28
CA ILE A 18 21.61 -3.52 1.27
C ILE A 18 21.65 -2.60 2.48
N THR A 19 22.74 -2.65 3.22
CA THR A 19 22.92 -1.83 4.42
C THR A 19 23.89 -0.69 4.15
N ILE A 20 23.43 0.55 4.32
CA ILE A 20 24.21 1.77 4.05
C ILE A 20 24.60 2.41 5.40
N PRO A 21 25.89 2.76 5.63
CA PRO A 21 26.32 3.43 6.86
C PRO A 21 25.62 4.78 7.06
N THR A 22 25.18 5.04 8.29
CA THR A 22 24.60 6.35 8.65
C THR A 22 25.68 7.33 9.06
N ARG A 23 25.42 8.63 8.87
CA ARG A 23 26.30 9.72 9.29
C ARG A 23 25.56 10.64 10.25
N HIS A 24 26.29 11.31 11.14
CA HIS A 24 25.71 12.36 11.97
C HIS A 24 25.67 13.67 11.18
N ASP A 25 24.49 14.28 11.04
CA ASP A 25 24.32 15.59 10.42
C ASP A 25 24.44 16.69 11.49
N PRO A 26 25.44 17.59 11.43
CA PRO A 26 25.55 18.66 12.41
C PRO A 26 24.41 19.68 12.33
N LYS A 27 23.75 19.82 11.16
CA LYS A 27 22.64 20.77 10.98
C LYS A 27 21.36 20.28 11.64
N SER A 28 20.88 19.10 11.26
CA SER A 28 19.66 18.50 11.82
C SER A 28 19.87 17.80 13.17
N ARG A 29 21.12 17.68 13.65
CA ARG A 29 21.51 17.02 14.91
C ARG A 29 21.01 15.57 15.04
N GLN A 30 20.80 14.90 13.91
CA GLN A 30 20.34 13.53 13.86
C GLN A 30 21.18 12.69 12.90
N ARG A 31 20.97 11.36 12.95
CA ARG A 31 21.59 10.45 11.99
C ARG A 31 20.81 10.47 10.68
N ILE A 32 21.57 10.48 9.59
CA ILE A 32 21.07 10.60 8.24
C ILE A 32 21.68 9.54 7.33
N VAL A 33 21.02 9.33 6.20
CA VAL A 33 21.60 8.70 5.02
C VAL A 33 21.54 9.71 3.88
N ARG A 34 22.67 9.91 3.18
CA ARG A 34 22.72 10.82 2.03
C ARG A 34 22.07 10.16 0.83
N TRP A 35 21.30 10.92 0.06
CA TRP A 35 20.65 10.43 -1.15
C TRP A 35 21.66 9.87 -2.17
N LYS A 36 22.79 10.54 -2.33
CA LYS A 36 23.90 10.08 -3.19
C LYS A 36 24.45 8.71 -2.78
N ASP A 37 24.49 8.42 -1.48
CA ASP A 37 24.95 7.13 -0.98
C ASP A 37 23.92 6.03 -1.34
N ILE A 38 22.61 6.34 -1.34
CA ILE A 38 21.53 5.43 -1.81
C ILE A 38 21.63 5.18 -3.31
N GLN A 39 21.73 6.25 -4.11
CA GLN A 39 21.82 6.16 -5.58
C GLN A 39 23.05 5.39 -6.07
N GLN A 40 24.12 5.30 -5.27
CA GLN A 40 25.29 4.49 -5.61
C GLN A 40 24.97 2.99 -5.65
N TYR A 41 24.03 2.52 -4.83
CA TYR A 41 23.62 1.11 -4.77
C TYR A 41 22.35 0.82 -5.58
N PHE A 42 21.45 1.80 -5.67
CA PHE A 42 20.20 1.73 -6.39
C PHE A 42 20.22 2.77 -7.51
N LYS A 43 20.73 2.37 -8.67
CA LYS A 43 20.69 3.23 -9.86
C LYS A 43 19.22 3.54 -10.18
N ASP A 44 18.96 4.77 -10.59
CA ASP A 44 17.62 5.23 -10.97
C ASP A 44 16.60 5.21 -9.82
N ALA A 45 17.07 5.24 -8.57
CA ALA A 45 16.23 5.51 -7.41
C ALA A 45 15.56 6.88 -7.56
N GLN A 46 14.23 6.90 -7.44
CA GLN A 46 13.39 8.10 -7.49
C GLN A 46 12.92 8.51 -6.09
N GLY A 47 12.73 7.55 -5.19
CA GLY A 47 12.24 7.83 -3.84
C GLY A 47 12.47 6.67 -2.87
N VAL A 48 12.10 6.90 -1.62
CA VAL A 48 12.16 5.89 -0.55
C VAL A 48 10.82 5.82 0.17
N MET A 49 10.39 4.61 0.51
CA MET A 49 9.14 4.33 1.21
C MET A 49 9.41 3.54 2.49
N ASN A 50 8.53 3.71 3.47
CA ASN A 50 8.43 2.90 4.67
C ASN A 50 7.04 2.26 4.71
N GLY A 51 6.91 1.05 4.16
CA GLY A 51 5.61 0.45 3.92
C GLY A 51 4.81 1.27 2.90
N VAL A 52 3.73 1.90 3.35
CA VAL A 52 2.87 2.74 2.49
C VAL A 52 3.25 4.22 2.51
N ASP A 53 4.10 4.64 3.44
CA ASP A 53 4.43 6.05 3.65
C ASP A 53 5.68 6.45 2.86
N ALA A 54 5.64 7.58 2.17
CA ALA A 54 6.81 8.15 1.52
C ALA A 54 7.77 8.75 2.56
N VAL A 55 9.05 8.39 2.49
CA VAL A 55 10.09 8.99 3.33
C VAL A 55 10.57 10.27 2.66
N LEU A 56 10.16 11.40 3.23
CA LEU A 56 10.51 12.73 2.74
C LEU A 56 11.99 13.07 2.99
N PHE A 57 12.55 13.94 2.14
CA PHE A 57 13.84 14.54 2.41
C PHE A 57 13.75 15.50 3.60
N LEU A 58 14.89 15.66 4.30
CA LEU A 58 14.97 16.63 5.39
C LEU A 58 14.96 18.04 4.81
N THR A 59 14.08 18.88 5.33
CA THR A 59 13.97 20.30 4.99
C THR A 59 14.60 21.19 6.06
N ASP A 60 14.86 22.44 5.74
CA ASP A 60 15.20 23.48 6.72
C ASP A 60 13.94 24.16 7.30
N ASP A 61 14.16 25.23 8.05
CA ASP A 61 13.11 26.03 8.70
C ASP A 61 12.21 26.75 7.67
N ASP A 62 12.69 26.93 6.43
CA ASP A 62 11.95 27.52 5.32
C ASP A 62 11.20 26.47 4.49
N LEU A 63 11.20 25.20 4.93
CA LEU A 63 10.61 24.04 4.24
C LEU A 63 11.28 23.69 2.90
N GLU A 64 12.50 24.18 2.67
CA GLU A 64 13.28 23.85 1.48
C GLU A 64 14.14 22.61 1.73
N ASP A 65 14.25 21.77 0.70
CA ASP A 65 15.03 20.54 0.78
C ASP A 65 16.51 20.83 1.08
N LEU A 66 17.05 20.18 2.12
CA LEU A 66 18.43 20.39 2.50
C LEU A 66 19.39 19.84 1.45
N ILE A 67 20.29 20.69 0.95
CA ILE A 67 21.37 20.29 0.04
C ILE A 67 22.65 19.95 0.85
N PRO A 68 23.30 18.79 0.62
CA PRO A 68 22.89 17.69 -0.25
C PRO A 68 21.70 16.89 0.32
N LEU A 69 20.83 16.39 -0.58
CA LEU A 69 19.64 15.62 -0.23
C LEU A 69 19.96 14.45 0.70
N ARG A 70 19.11 14.28 1.71
CA ARG A 70 19.32 13.34 2.80
C ARG A 70 18.00 13.02 3.50
N ILE A 71 17.90 11.79 4.00
CA ILE A 71 16.74 11.30 4.75
C ILE A 71 17.15 10.97 6.18
N ALA A 72 16.19 10.99 7.10
CA ALA A 72 16.38 10.56 8.48
C ALA A 72 16.70 9.06 8.57
N HIS A 73 17.51 8.68 9.56
CA HIS A 73 17.75 7.28 9.91
C HIS A 73 16.54 6.67 10.62
N HIS A 74 16.10 5.50 10.16
CA HIS A 74 14.99 4.72 10.69
C HIS A 74 15.51 3.37 11.26
N PRO A 75 15.90 3.34 12.54
CA PRO A 75 16.52 2.17 13.15
C PRO A 75 15.57 0.96 13.18
N GLY A 76 16.08 -0.21 12.78
CA GLY A 76 15.31 -1.47 12.80
C GLY A 76 14.34 -1.66 11.63
N VAL A 77 14.22 -0.66 10.75
CA VAL A 77 13.29 -0.70 9.60
C VAL A 77 14.08 -0.96 8.31
N VAL A 78 13.53 -1.77 7.40
CA VAL A 78 14.06 -1.90 6.03
C VAL A 78 13.25 -0.96 5.14
N LEU A 79 13.90 0.08 4.63
CA LEU A 79 13.25 1.05 3.75
C LEU A 79 13.22 0.53 2.31
N GLU A 80 12.13 0.80 1.59
CA GLU A 80 11.98 0.40 0.20
C GLU A 80 12.42 1.52 -0.72
N VAL A 81 13.25 1.21 -1.71
CA VAL A 81 13.69 2.16 -2.74
C VAL A 81 12.83 1.97 -3.98
N VAL A 82 12.14 3.04 -4.36
CA VAL A 82 11.35 3.11 -5.59
C VAL A 82 12.31 3.43 -6.73
N MET A 83 12.38 2.54 -7.70
CA MET A 83 13.23 2.70 -8.88
C MET A 83 12.39 3.12 -10.08
N ALA A 84 12.96 3.94 -10.97
CA ALA A 84 12.35 4.19 -12.26
C ALA A 84 12.22 2.85 -13.00
N ILE A 85 11.04 2.54 -13.52
CA ILE A 85 10.87 1.40 -14.42
C ILE A 85 11.36 1.86 -15.79
N ASP A 86 12.53 1.34 -16.20
CA ASP A 86 13.12 1.61 -17.51
C ASP A 86 12.08 1.36 -18.62
N GLY A 87 11.61 2.41 -19.28
CA GLY A 87 10.80 2.30 -20.50
C GLY A 87 9.50 3.10 -20.55
N GLN A 88 9.04 3.73 -19.47
CA GLN A 88 8.00 4.74 -19.54
C GLN A 88 8.44 6.00 -18.79
N HIS A 89 8.97 6.96 -19.54
CA HIS A 89 8.78 8.37 -19.19
C HIS A 89 7.28 8.66 -19.25
N ASP A 90 6.56 8.32 -18.19
CA ASP A 90 5.28 8.94 -17.90
C ASP A 90 5.58 10.19 -17.07
N PRO A 91 5.45 11.42 -17.63
CA PRO A 91 5.75 12.66 -16.91
C PRO A 91 4.76 12.98 -15.78
N ARG A 92 3.94 12.02 -15.33
CA ARG A 92 2.92 12.21 -14.29
C ARG A 92 3.20 11.48 -12.97
N ALA A 93 4.37 10.86 -12.79
CA ALA A 93 4.79 10.40 -11.46
C ALA A 93 5.33 11.58 -10.63
N ILE A 94 4.47 12.00 -9.71
CA ILE A 94 4.61 12.99 -8.63
C ILE A 94 6.05 13.13 -8.11
N VAL A 95 6.70 14.23 -8.50
CA VAL A 95 7.67 14.97 -7.69
C VAL A 95 7.18 16.42 -7.68
N PRO A 96 7.10 17.12 -6.54
CA PRO A 96 6.93 18.56 -6.54
C PRO A 96 8.25 19.20 -7.00
N SER A 97 8.50 19.22 -8.31
CA SER A 97 9.54 20.08 -8.87
C SER A 97 9.01 21.49 -8.93
N VAL A 98 9.49 22.33 -8.01
CA VAL A 98 9.49 23.79 -8.18
C VAL A 98 10.40 24.09 -9.38
N THR A 99 9.81 24.19 -10.55
CA THR A 99 10.51 24.62 -11.77
C THR A 99 10.65 26.13 -11.76
N HIS A 100 11.87 26.61 -11.55
CA HIS A 100 12.26 27.97 -11.91
C HIS A 100 12.43 28.02 -13.44
N GLU A 101 11.55 28.79 -14.09
CA GLU A 101 11.77 29.25 -15.45
C GLU A 101 12.99 30.17 -15.52
N GLN A 102 13.91 29.90 -16.45
CA GLN A 102 14.54 30.94 -17.27
C GLN A 102 15.22 30.34 -18.51
N SER A 103 14.61 30.66 -19.66
CA SER A 103 15.26 31.17 -20.88
C SER A 103 16.14 30.27 -21.76
N LEU A 104 15.52 29.92 -22.91
CA LEU A 104 16.02 30.09 -24.28
C LEU A 104 17.44 29.60 -24.64
N SER A 105 17.51 28.55 -25.46
CA SER A 105 18.21 28.62 -26.76
C SER A 105 17.81 27.48 -27.70
N SER A 106 17.54 27.90 -28.93
CA SER A 106 17.14 27.13 -30.11
C SER A 106 18.17 26.07 -30.53
N SER A 107 17.72 25.01 -31.21
CA SER A 107 18.12 24.71 -32.62
C SER A 107 17.51 23.40 -33.15
N ASN A 108 16.92 23.51 -34.34
CA ASN A 108 16.40 22.46 -35.21
C ASN A 108 17.47 21.44 -35.67
N SER A 109 17.05 20.20 -35.94
CA SER A 109 17.17 19.49 -37.25
C SER A 109 16.83 17.99 -37.06
N ARG A 110 15.72 17.46 -37.58
CA ARG A 110 15.42 16.95 -38.94
C ARG A 110 16.14 15.63 -39.35
N MET A 111 15.27 14.65 -39.68
CA MET A 111 15.33 13.62 -40.74
C MET A 111 15.62 12.15 -40.43
N SER A 112 14.63 11.34 -40.87
CA SER A 112 14.68 10.00 -41.50
C SER A 112 14.91 8.79 -40.59
N GLY A 113 13.91 7.94 -40.42
CA GLY A 113 13.64 6.76 -41.29
C GLY A 113 14.08 5.51 -40.50
N THR A 114 13.46 4.34 -40.48
CA THR A 114 12.57 3.62 -41.40
C THR A 114 11.98 2.46 -40.59
N GLN A 115 10.75 2.03 -40.87
CA GLN A 115 10.20 0.75 -40.37
C GLN A 115 10.97 -0.46 -40.93
N PRO A 116 10.77 -1.67 -40.37
CA PRO A 116 9.78 -2.54 -41.01
C PRO A 116 8.88 -3.33 -40.05
N ALA A 117 7.78 -3.77 -40.64
CA ALA A 117 6.69 -4.55 -40.08
C ALA A 117 7.03 -6.04 -39.85
N TYR A 118 6.28 -6.66 -38.93
CA TYR A 118 5.87 -8.06 -39.05
C TYR A 118 4.45 -8.22 -38.49
N ASN A 119 3.56 -8.66 -39.38
CA ASN A 119 2.27 -9.24 -39.06
C ASN A 119 2.48 -10.63 -38.43
N THR A 120 1.68 -11.01 -37.45
CA THR A 120 1.14 -12.38 -37.35
C THR A 120 -0.19 -12.35 -36.63
N SER A 121 -1.18 -12.94 -37.28
CA SER A 121 -2.59 -13.00 -36.93
C SER A 121 -2.91 -14.15 -35.97
N GLY A 122 -3.99 -13.96 -35.21
CA GLY A 122 -4.90 -15.01 -34.76
C GLY A 122 -4.55 -15.65 -33.41
N ASP A 123 -5.41 -15.47 -32.40
CA ASP A 123 -6.46 -16.45 -32.11
C ASP A 123 -7.45 -15.88 -31.09
N THR A 124 -8.73 -16.11 -31.32
CA THR A 124 -9.84 -15.75 -30.44
C THR A 124 -10.31 -16.99 -29.70
N ARG A 125 -10.27 -16.98 -28.36
CA ARG A 125 -11.25 -17.69 -27.51
C ARG A 125 -11.22 -17.20 -26.06
N PRO A 126 -12.38 -17.21 -25.36
CA PRO A 126 -12.52 -16.60 -24.05
C PRO A 126 -12.15 -17.61 -22.96
N THR A 127 -11.15 -17.28 -22.15
CA THR A 127 -10.80 -18.08 -20.97
C THR A 127 -11.14 -17.27 -19.73
N GLU A 128 -12.22 -17.72 -19.10
CA GLU A 128 -12.56 -17.68 -17.68
C GLU A 128 -11.68 -16.82 -16.77
N MET A 129 -12.35 -15.86 -16.11
CA MET A 129 -11.89 -15.20 -14.90
C MET A 129 -11.54 -16.24 -13.84
N ASN A 130 -10.25 -16.51 -13.67
CA ASN A 130 -9.73 -17.26 -12.53
C ASN A 130 -9.23 -16.25 -11.49
N MET A 131 -10.00 -16.06 -10.41
CA MET A 131 -9.58 -15.31 -9.24
C MET A 131 -8.44 -16.06 -8.54
N ALA A 132 -7.20 -15.77 -8.95
CA ALA A 132 -6.03 -16.13 -8.19
C ALA A 132 -5.98 -15.25 -6.94
N ALA A 133 -6.38 -15.85 -5.82
CA ALA A 133 -6.21 -15.33 -4.49
C ALA A 133 -4.77 -14.80 -4.29
N LEU A 134 -4.65 -13.52 -3.96
CA LEU A 134 -3.44 -12.95 -3.38
C LEU A 134 -3.14 -13.71 -2.08
N ARG A 135 -2.15 -14.60 -2.12
CA ARG A 135 -1.50 -15.13 -0.93
C ARG A 135 -0.52 -14.08 -0.44
N ILE A 136 -0.90 -13.38 0.63
CA ILE A 136 0.04 -12.68 1.49
C ILE A 136 0.59 -13.73 2.45
N THR A 137 1.80 -14.22 2.18
CA THR A 137 2.67 -14.74 3.22
C THR A 137 3.47 -13.57 3.75
N ASP A 138 3.15 -13.10 4.95
CA ASP A 138 4.15 -12.41 5.75
C ASP A 138 4.07 -12.85 7.20
N THR A 139 5.27 -13.10 7.70
CA THR A 139 5.60 -13.70 8.99
C THR A 139 6.17 -12.57 9.85
N ASP A 140 5.77 -12.56 11.12
CA ASP A 140 6.30 -11.74 12.23
C ASP A 140 6.04 -10.22 12.20
N ASN A 141 5.59 -9.55 13.27
CA ASN A 141 5.07 -9.97 14.57
C ASN A 141 4.55 -8.68 15.25
N SER A 142 3.27 -8.62 15.62
CA SER A 142 2.81 -8.08 16.91
C SER A 142 1.28 -8.21 17.03
N GLN A 143 0.90 -9.22 17.82
CA GLN A 143 -0.39 -9.45 18.46
C GLN A 143 -1.61 -9.65 17.55
N ALA A 144 -1.63 -10.82 16.91
CA ALA A 144 -2.84 -11.40 16.36
C ALA A 144 -3.52 -12.28 17.44
N LEU A 145 -4.63 -11.80 18.00
CA LEU A 145 -5.66 -12.66 18.58
C LEU A 145 -6.51 -13.18 17.40
N VAL A 146 -5.97 -14.21 16.74
CA VAL A 146 -6.64 -14.93 15.66
C VAL A 146 -7.74 -15.79 16.28
N VAL A 147 -8.99 -15.32 16.19
CA VAL A 147 -10.17 -16.18 16.32
C VAL A 147 -10.39 -16.82 14.95
N HIS A 148 -9.78 -17.98 14.73
CA HIS A 148 -10.17 -18.86 13.64
C HIS A 148 -11.48 -19.54 14.02
N SER A 149 -12.55 -19.14 13.34
CA SER A 149 -13.81 -19.88 13.28
C SER A 149 -13.60 -21.17 12.48
N GLN A 150 -13.53 -22.31 13.16
CA GLN A 150 -13.96 -23.59 12.60
C GLN A 150 -15.03 -24.21 13.47
N SER A 151 -16.21 -24.33 12.85
CA SER A 151 -17.36 -25.06 13.30
C SER A 151 -17.03 -26.55 13.45
N LEU A 152 -17.23 -27.11 14.65
CA LEU A 152 -17.70 -28.48 14.82
C LEU A 152 -18.66 -28.54 16.01
N LEU A 153 -19.94 -28.69 15.68
CA LEU A 153 -20.93 -29.34 16.53
C LEU A 153 -20.38 -30.69 17.00
N SER A 154 -20.29 -30.94 18.31
CA SER A 154 -20.46 -32.25 18.97
C SER A 154 -20.38 -32.11 20.50
N GLU A 155 -21.53 -32.30 21.13
CA GLU A 155 -21.73 -33.10 22.35
C GLU A 155 -20.83 -32.90 23.60
N ASN A 156 -21.47 -32.37 24.64
CA ASN A 156 -21.74 -33.12 25.88
C ASN A 156 -20.52 -33.65 26.69
N ARG A 157 -20.12 -32.94 27.75
CA ARG A 157 -20.31 -33.38 29.16
C ARG A 157 -19.50 -32.54 30.15
N VAL A 158 -20.21 -32.16 31.20
CA VAL A 158 -19.72 -31.70 32.50
C VAL A 158 -18.57 -32.59 33.02
N SER A 159 -17.48 -31.99 33.48
CA SER A 159 -16.55 -32.58 34.45
C SER A 159 -15.78 -31.50 35.21
N LEU A 160 -16.32 -31.15 36.38
CA LEU A 160 -15.65 -30.47 37.48
C LEU A 160 -14.53 -31.37 38.02
N HIS A 161 -13.26 -30.96 37.93
CA HIS A 161 -12.19 -31.45 38.80
C HIS A 161 -11.16 -30.30 38.97
N SER A 162 -11.08 -29.73 40.17
CA SER A 162 -10.06 -30.06 41.18
C SER A 162 -8.81 -29.18 41.07
N SER A 163 -8.92 -27.98 41.65
CA SER A 163 -7.79 -27.10 41.97
C SER A 163 -6.84 -27.80 42.95
N SER A 164 -5.56 -27.94 42.58
CA SER A 164 -4.49 -28.28 43.51
C SER A 164 -3.67 -27.03 43.81
N PRO A 165 -3.57 -26.56 45.06
CA PRO A 165 -2.54 -25.63 45.45
C PRO A 165 -1.28 -26.40 45.90
N LEU A 166 -0.15 -26.03 45.32
CA LEU A 166 1.19 -26.47 45.72
C LEU A 166 1.46 -26.03 47.18
N TYR A 167 1.57 -26.99 48.09
CA TYR A 167 2.11 -26.74 49.44
C TYR A 167 3.62 -26.57 49.35
N ASN A 168 4.11 -25.37 49.69
CA ASN A 168 5.52 -25.12 49.94
C ASN A 168 5.80 -25.43 51.42
N THR A 169 6.45 -26.56 51.68
CA THR A 169 6.84 -27.05 52.99
C THR A 169 8.02 -26.25 53.54
N ILE A 170 7.77 -25.42 54.56
CA ILE A 170 8.82 -24.86 55.42
C ILE A 170 8.90 -25.76 56.67
N HIS A 171 9.99 -26.52 56.79
CA HIS A 171 10.36 -27.25 58.00
C HIS A 171 10.96 -26.29 59.04
N PRO A 172 10.50 -26.32 60.31
CA PRO A 172 11.33 -25.94 61.44
C PRO A 172 11.95 -27.18 62.10
N VAL A 173 13.27 -27.13 62.25
CA VAL A 173 14.12 -28.07 62.99
C VAL A 173 13.84 -27.99 64.49
N PRO A 174 13.59 -29.10 65.20
CA PRO A 174 13.75 -29.17 66.64
C PRO A 174 15.00 -29.98 67.00
N SER A 175 16.05 -29.28 67.44
CA SER A 175 17.24 -29.89 68.05
C SER A 175 16.87 -30.49 69.40
N SER A 176 16.91 -31.82 69.48
CA SER A 176 16.81 -32.57 70.74
C SER A 176 18.12 -32.46 71.54
N PRO A 177 18.09 -32.30 72.88
CA PRO A 177 19.23 -32.59 73.72
C PRO A 177 19.27 -34.09 74.07
N GLN A 178 20.42 -34.73 73.79
CA GLN A 178 20.77 -36.07 74.22
C GLN A 178 20.82 -36.16 75.75
N GLY A 179 20.12 -37.14 76.31
CA GLY A 179 20.36 -37.63 77.65
C GLY A 179 21.46 -38.70 77.65
N HIS A 180 22.33 -38.63 78.66
CA HIS A 180 22.99 -39.82 79.22
C HIS A 180 22.86 -39.74 80.74
N SER A 181 22.45 -40.87 81.32
CA SER A 181 22.05 -41.05 82.71
C SER A 181 23.22 -41.51 83.61
N THR A 182 22.87 -41.59 84.90
CA THR A 182 23.53 -42.27 86.04
C THR A 182 24.49 -41.36 86.81
N THR A 183 24.38 -41.17 88.13
CA THR A 183 24.02 -42.14 89.18
C THR A 183 23.51 -41.41 90.45
N SER A 184 22.48 -42.01 91.06
CA SER A 184 22.02 -42.01 92.46
C SER A 184 22.29 -40.83 93.38
N THR A 185 21.24 -40.34 94.04
CA THR A 185 20.93 -40.62 95.47
C THR A 185 19.71 -39.78 95.89
N GLU A 186 18.73 -40.44 96.56
CA GLU A 186 17.59 -39.84 97.30
C GLU A 186 16.53 -39.08 96.46
N GLN A 187 15.22 -39.12 96.66
CA GLN A 187 14.30 -39.63 97.68
C GLN A 187 12.89 -39.64 97.04
N PHE A 188 11.98 -40.43 97.59
CA PHE A 188 10.56 -40.53 97.24
C PHE A 188 9.84 -39.16 97.19
N ILE A 189 8.89 -38.97 96.25
CA ILE A 189 7.48 -38.53 96.44
C ILE A 189 6.80 -38.17 95.08
N ASP A 190 5.66 -38.82 94.80
CA ASP A 190 4.47 -38.39 94.03
C ASP A 190 4.59 -37.74 92.62
N GLY A 191 4.60 -38.55 91.55
CA GLY A 191 4.67 -38.12 90.13
C GLY A 191 3.37 -38.22 89.32
N GLY A 192 2.19 -38.30 89.98
CA GLY A 192 0.90 -38.45 89.31
C GLY A 192 0.23 -37.15 88.87
N ALA A 193 0.45 -36.06 89.63
CA ALA A 193 -0.18 -34.77 89.38
C ALA A 193 0.49 -33.96 88.25
N GLU A 194 1.81 -34.03 88.15
CA GLU A 194 2.57 -33.30 87.12
C GLU A 194 2.31 -33.81 85.70
N ARG A 195 2.11 -35.13 85.54
CA ARG A 195 1.76 -35.72 84.25
C ARG A 195 0.38 -35.28 83.75
N ARG A 196 -0.60 -35.13 84.66
CA ARG A 196 -1.93 -34.58 84.34
C ARG A 196 -1.89 -33.09 84.02
N LEU A 197 -1.04 -32.31 84.70
CA LEU A 197 -0.84 -30.89 84.39
C LEU A 197 -0.18 -30.69 83.02
N LEU A 198 0.79 -31.53 82.66
CA LEU A 198 1.39 -31.52 81.31
C LEU A 198 0.39 -31.92 80.21
N GLU A 199 -0.42 -32.95 80.45
CA GLU A 199 -1.44 -33.42 79.50
C GLU A 199 -2.56 -32.38 79.32
N MET A 200 -3.00 -31.75 80.40
CA MET A 200 -3.96 -30.64 80.36
C MET A 200 -3.38 -29.39 79.67
N GLY A 201 -2.09 -29.09 79.87
CA GLY A 201 -1.38 -28.05 79.13
C GLY A 201 -1.30 -28.32 77.63
N SER A 202 -1.07 -29.58 77.23
CA SER A 202 -1.07 -29.99 75.81
C SER A 202 -2.45 -29.88 75.16
N THR A 203 -3.51 -30.30 75.86
CA THR A 203 -4.89 -30.16 75.35
C THR A 203 -5.33 -28.70 75.24
N MET A 204 -4.94 -27.82 76.17
CA MET A 204 -5.20 -26.38 76.06
C MET A 204 -4.41 -25.74 74.91
N ALA A 205 -3.16 -26.15 74.68
CA ALA A 205 -2.37 -25.69 73.53
C ALA A 205 -3.02 -26.07 72.20
N GLN A 206 -3.51 -27.32 72.06
CA GLN A 206 -4.27 -27.74 70.88
C GLN A 206 -5.58 -26.99 70.71
N GLN A 207 -6.31 -26.72 71.81
CA GLN A 207 -7.56 -25.98 71.74
C GLN A 207 -7.34 -24.50 71.35
N GLU A 208 -6.25 -23.90 71.80
CA GLU A 208 -5.87 -22.54 71.41
C GLU A 208 -5.45 -22.48 69.94
N GLU A 209 -4.73 -23.49 69.43
CA GLU A 209 -4.42 -23.62 68.01
C GLU A 209 -5.69 -23.73 67.16
N LEU A 210 -6.68 -24.51 67.61
CA LEU A 210 -7.97 -24.63 66.92
C LEU A 210 -8.75 -23.31 66.91
N ARG A 211 -8.69 -22.53 68.00
CA ARG A 211 -9.26 -21.17 68.06
C ARG A 211 -8.59 -20.23 67.08
N ARG A 212 -7.26 -20.24 67.03
CA ARG A 212 -6.48 -19.43 66.07
C ARG A 212 -6.82 -19.80 64.63
N LEU A 213 -6.91 -21.09 64.31
CA LEU A 213 -7.29 -21.55 62.97
C LEU A 213 -8.70 -21.09 62.59
N ARG A 214 -9.68 -21.17 63.51
CA ARG A 214 -11.03 -20.66 63.27
C ARG A 214 -11.05 -19.15 63.06
N GLN A 215 -10.28 -18.40 63.86
CA GLN A 215 -10.17 -16.94 63.70
C GLN A 215 -9.51 -16.58 62.35
N GLN A 216 -8.49 -17.31 61.94
CA GLN A 216 -7.82 -17.14 60.65
C GLN A 216 -8.78 -17.43 59.49
N MET A 217 -9.56 -18.52 59.56
CA MET A 217 -10.58 -18.81 58.56
C MET A 217 -11.64 -17.71 58.49
N GLN A 218 -12.05 -17.14 59.62
CA GLN A 218 -13.04 -16.05 59.64
C GLN A 218 -12.49 -14.77 59.00
N GLN A 219 -11.21 -14.45 59.23
CA GLN A 219 -10.54 -13.32 58.57
C GLN A 219 -10.41 -13.56 57.06
N MET A 220 -10.05 -14.77 56.65
CA MET A 220 -9.97 -15.14 55.23
C MET A 220 -11.34 -15.04 54.53
N GLN A 221 -12.41 -15.46 55.20
CA GLN A 221 -13.77 -15.34 54.68
C GLN A 221 -14.16 -13.88 54.44
N GLN A 222 -13.89 -12.99 55.41
CA GLN A 222 -14.17 -11.56 55.24
C GLN A 222 -13.35 -10.93 54.10
N GLN A 223 -12.12 -11.40 53.89
CA GLN A 223 -11.30 -10.97 52.75
C GLN A 223 -11.90 -11.46 51.42
N MET A 224 -12.37 -12.70 51.34
CA MET A 224 -13.06 -13.20 50.14
C MET A 224 -14.33 -12.41 49.85
N ASP A 225 -15.14 -12.15 50.87
CA ASP A 225 -16.41 -11.41 50.71
C ASP A 225 -16.16 -9.96 50.21
N GLY A 226 -15.05 -9.34 50.62
CA GLY A 226 -14.65 -8.02 50.14
C GLY A 226 -14.08 -8.00 48.71
N ILE A 227 -13.51 -9.12 48.23
CA ILE A 227 -12.95 -9.24 46.88
C ILE A 227 -14.05 -9.51 45.83
N GLN A 228 -15.11 -10.21 46.22
CA GLN A 228 -16.19 -10.60 45.31
C GLN A 228 -16.84 -9.45 44.52
N PRO A 229 -17.21 -8.30 45.13
CA PRO A 229 -17.76 -7.18 44.36
C PRO A 229 -16.74 -6.50 43.44
N VAL A 230 -15.45 -6.53 43.80
CA VAL A 230 -14.36 -5.99 42.96
C VAL A 230 -14.21 -6.84 41.70
N VAL A 231 -14.28 -8.16 41.83
CA VAL A 231 -14.24 -9.08 40.68
C VAL A 231 -15.46 -8.86 39.77
N GLN A 232 -16.66 -8.77 40.33
CA GLN A 232 -17.88 -8.51 39.54
C GLN A 232 -17.82 -7.17 38.78
N HIS A 233 -17.33 -6.12 39.43
CA HIS A 233 -17.15 -4.82 38.77
C HIS A 233 -16.09 -4.91 37.65
N ALA A 234 -14.97 -5.60 37.89
CA ALA A 234 -13.94 -5.79 36.87
C ALA A 234 -14.45 -6.63 35.68
N GLU A 235 -15.27 -7.65 35.93
CA GLU A 235 -15.93 -8.44 34.88
C GLU A 235 -16.88 -7.60 34.05
N GLN A 236 -17.72 -6.77 34.70
CA GLN A 236 -18.62 -5.86 33.99
C GLN A 236 -17.85 -4.86 33.13
N GLN A 237 -16.79 -4.26 33.67
CA GLN A 237 -15.95 -3.32 32.93
C GLN A 237 -15.26 -4.00 31.74
N ALA A 238 -14.85 -5.26 31.88
CA ALA A 238 -14.27 -6.03 30.78
C ALA A 238 -15.31 -6.32 29.68
N GLN A 239 -16.56 -6.63 30.05
CA GLN A 239 -17.66 -6.81 29.10
C GLN A 239 -17.98 -5.51 28.34
N ASP A 240 -18.05 -4.38 29.05
CA ASP A 240 -18.33 -3.08 28.44
C ASP A 240 -17.23 -2.69 27.43
N LEU A 241 -15.95 -2.89 27.81
CA LEU A 241 -14.81 -2.66 26.91
C LEU A 241 -14.84 -3.61 25.71
N GLN A 242 -15.21 -4.88 25.91
CA GLN A 242 -15.35 -5.85 24.82
C GLN A 242 -16.46 -5.43 23.85
N GLN A 243 -17.60 -4.95 24.36
CA GLN A 243 -18.70 -4.46 23.54
C GLN A 243 -18.28 -3.20 22.76
N GLN A 244 -17.62 -2.25 23.41
CA GLN A 244 -17.10 -1.05 22.76
C GLN A 244 -16.09 -1.38 21.64
N ALA A 245 -15.21 -2.36 21.87
CA ALA A 245 -14.27 -2.83 20.86
C ALA A 245 -14.98 -3.46 19.65
N GLN A 246 -16.05 -4.24 19.89
CA GLN A 246 -16.86 -4.82 18.82
C GLN A 246 -17.59 -3.75 18.01
N GLU A 247 -18.18 -2.75 18.66
CA GLU A 247 -18.85 -1.64 17.98
C GLU A 247 -17.86 -0.82 17.13
N SER A 248 -16.68 -0.52 17.68
CA SER A 248 -15.61 0.17 16.94
C SER A 248 -15.14 -0.65 15.73
N GLN A 249 -15.01 -1.97 15.87
CA GLN A 249 -14.66 -2.86 14.76
C GLN A 249 -15.74 -2.84 13.67
N GLN A 250 -17.03 -2.87 14.03
CA GLN A 250 -18.12 -2.78 13.04
C GLN A 250 -18.12 -1.43 12.32
N GLN A 251 -17.87 -0.33 13.03
CA GLN A 251 -17.77 1.00 12.41
C GLN A 251 -16.60 1.07 11.41
N LEU A 252 -15.44 0.54 11.78
CA LEU A 252 -14.29 0.47 10.88
C LEU A 252 -14.60 -0.38 9.64
N GLN A 253 -15.29 -1.52 9.81
CA GLN A 253 -15.69 -2.34 8.68
C GLN A 253 -16.63 -1.60 7.72
N GLN A 254 -17.61 -0.86 8.25
CA GLN A 254 -18.50 -0.04 7.42
C GLN A 254 -17.74 1.06 6.66
N GLN A 255 -16.75 1.70 7.29
CA GLN A 255 -15.91 2.70 6.63
C GLN A 255 -15.06 2.08 5.52
N ILE A 256 -14.51 0.88 5.75
CA ILE A 256 -13.76 0.13 4.73
C ILE A 256 -14.67 -0.19 3.54
N ASP A 257 -15.91 -0.61 3.79
CA ASP A 257 -16.87 -0.93 2.73
C ASP A 257 -17.25 0.33 1.92
N GLU A 258 -17.47 1.47 2.59
CA GLU A 258 -17.76 2.75 1.92
C GLU A 258 -16.59 3.24 1.05
N ILE A 259 -15.36 3.15 1.58
CA ILE A 259 -14.15 3.52 0.84
C ILE A 259 -13.99 2.60 -0.38
N SER A 260 -14.21 1.30 -0.20
CA SER A 260 -14.13 0.32 -1.30
C SER A 260 -15.11 0.63 -2.41
N HIS A 261 -16.35 1.02 -2.06
CA HIS A 261 -17.35 1.46 -3.04
C HIS A 261 -16.90 2.72 -3.80
N LYS A 262 -16.36 3.74 -3.11
CA LYS A 262 -15.85 4.96 -3.75
C LYS A 262 -14.69 4.69 -4.69
N ILE A 263 -13.78 3.79 -4.31
CA ILE A 263 -12.68 3.37 -5.19
C ILE A 263 -13.23 2.72 -6.46
N GLN A 264 -14.23 1.85 -6.34
CA GLN A 264 -14.85 1.20 -7.49
C GLN A 264 -15.55 2.22 -8.41
N GLU A 265 -16.24 3.21 -7.85
CA GLU A 265 -16.85 4.30 -8.61
C GLU A 265 -15.79 5.14 -9.37
N LEU A 266 -14.70 5.51 -8.70
CA LEU A 266 -13.59 6.25 -9.32
C LEU A 266 -12.92 5.46 -10.45
N TYR A 267 -12.79 4.14 -10.28
CA TYR A 267 -12.28 3.26 -11.33
C TYR A 267 -13.20 3.30 -12.57
N GLN A 268 -14.52 3.15 -12.38
CA GLN A 268 -15.48 3.23 -13.48
C GLN A 268 -15.46 4.60 -14.17
N ARG A 269 -15.38 5.69 -13.39
CA ARG A 269 -15.31 7.05 -13.93
C ARG A 269 -14.05 7.28 -14.76
N THR A 270 -12.91 6.76 -14.32
CA THR A 270 -11.65 6.83 -15.07
C THR A 270 -11.75 6.08 -16.39
N GLN A 271 -12.35 4.89 -16.39
CA GLN A 271 -12.59 4.12 -17.62
C GLN A 271 -13.48 4.90 -18.61
N HIS A 272 -14.52 5.58 -18.11
CA HIS A 272 -15.37 6.43 -18.95
C HIS A 272 -14.58 7.61 -19.55
N PHE A 273 -13.74 8.29 -18.76
CA PHE A 273 -12.89 9.38 -19.28
C PHE A 273 -11.95 8.92 -20.39
N GLN A 274 -11.32 7.74 -20.24
CA GLN A 274 -10.47 7.18 -21.30
C GLN A 274 -11.24 6.95 -22.61
N GLN A 275 -12.50 6.51 -22.53
CA GLN A 275 -13.34 6.36 -23.73
C GLN A 275 -13.68 7.71 -24.37
N VAL A 276 -13.92 8.75 -23.57
CA VAL A 276 -14.17 10.11 -24.06
C VAL A 276 -12.92 10.66 -24.76
N ASP A 277 -11.73 10.47 -24.18
CA ASP A 277 -10.47 10.89 -24.80
C ASP A 277 -10.22 10.19 -26.13
N LEU A 278 -10.45 8.87 -26.19
CA LEU A 278 -10.37 8.10 -27.44
C LEU A 278 -11.37 8.59 -28.50
N THR A 279 -12.57 8.95 -28.07
CA THR A 279 -13.62 9.49 -28.95
C THR A 279 -13.22 10.87 -29.47
N HIS A 280 -12.62 11.71 -28.62
CA HIS A 280 -12.11 13.02 -29.02
C HIS A 280 -10.99 12.90 -30.05
N GLU A 281 -10.04 11.98 -29.85
CA GLU A 281 -8.98 11.70 -30.81
C GLU A 281 -9.55 11.25 -32.17
N ARG A 282 -10.54 10.34 -32.16
CA ARG A 282 -11.22 9.93 -33.39
C ARG A 282 -11.93 11.08 -34.11
N LEU A 283 -12.54 12.01 -33.37
CA LEU A 283 -13.16 13.19 -33.96
C LEU A 283 -12.12 14.11 -34.62
N GLN A 284 -10.95 14.30 -34.00
CA GLN A 284 -9.87 15.08 -34.60
C GLN A 284 -9.36 14.45 -35.90
N GLN A 285 -9.24 13.12 -35.96
CA GLN A 285 -8.86 12.41 -37.18
C GLN A 285 -9.90 12.59 -38.29
N ILE A 286 -11.20 12.57 -37.95
CA ILE A 286 -12.29 12.85 -38.90
C ILE A 286 -12.20 14.28 -39.43
N ASP A 287 -11.96 15.27 -38.56
CA ASP A 287 -11.81 16.67 -38.98
C ASP A 287 -10.62 16.86 -39.93
N ALA A 288 -9.49 16.22 -39.65
CA ALA A 288 -8.33 16.24 -40.54
C ALA A 288 -8.65 15.63 -41.91
N ALA A 289 -9.31 14.46 -41.93
CA ALA A 289 -9.73 13.82 -43.18
C ALA A 289 -10.72 14.68 -43.97
N LEU A 290 -11.64 15.37 -43.29
CA LEU A 290 -12.57 16.30 -43.94
C LEU A 290 -11.85 17.51 -44.56
N GLN A 291 -10.79 18.01 -43.93
CA GLN A 291 -9.97 19.08 -44.52
C GLN A 291 -9.27 18.61 -45.80
N GLU A 292 -8.70 17.40 -45.79
CA GLU A 292 -8.07 16.81 -46.97
C GLU A 292 -9.06 16.64 -48.13
N VAL A 293 -10.27 16.11 -47.84
CA VAL A 293 -11.34 15.99 -48.84
C VAL A 293 -11.74 17.34 -49.41
N ARG A 294 -11.84 18.40 -48.58
CA ARG A 294 -12.14 19.75 -49.06
C ARG A 294 -11.03 20.28 -49.98
N GLN A 295 -9.77 20.03 -49.65
CA GLN A 295 -8.64 20.45 -50.47
C GLN A 295 -8.60 19.71 -51.80
N LEU A 296 -8.84 18.39 -51.79
CA LEU A 296 -8.97 17.59 -53.02
C LEU A 296 -10.09 18.11 -53.90
N ASN A 297 -11.25 18.41 -53.33
CA ASN A 297 -12.39 18.95 -54.09
C ASN A 297 -12.05 20.33 -54.69
N HIS A 298 -11.38 21.20 -53.94
CA HIS A 298 -10.89 22.48 -54.46
C HIS A 298 -9.94 22.28 -55.65
N ASN A 299 -8.96 21.39 -55.53
CA ASN A 299 -8.01 21.08 -56.60
C ASN A 299 -8.70 20.52 -57.85
N VAL A 300 -9.73 19.67 -57.67
CA VAL A 300 -10.53 19.14 -58.78
C VAL A 300 -11.30 20.27 -59.47
N SER A 301 -11.91 21.18 -58.70
CA SER A 301 -12.62 22.35 -59.24
C SER A 301 -11.67 23.26 -60.04
N GLU A 302 -10.47 23.52 -59.53
CA GLU A 302 -9.47 24.31 -60.26
C GLU A 302 -9.04 23.62 -61.55
N SER A 303 -8.83 22.30 -61.51
CA SER A 303 -8.46 21.51 -62.69
C SER A 303 -9.55 21.53 -63.75
N GLN A 304 -10.83 21.44 -63.35
CA GLN A 304 -11.97 21.59 -64.25
C GLN A 304 -12.02 22.97 -64.89
N GLN A 305 -11.80 24.05 -64.12
CA GLN A 305 -11.76 25.40 -64.65
C GLN A 305 -10.63 25.59 -65.67
N ARG A 306 -9.44 25.05 -65.40
CA ARG A 306 -8.30 25.07 -66.34
C ARG A 306 -8.62 24.33 -67.64
N LEU A 307 -9.24 23.16 -67.55
CA LEU A 307 -9.68 22.41 -68.72
C LEU A 307 -10.72 23.18 -69.54
N GLN A 308 -11.68 23.84 -68.88
CA GLN A 308 -12.67 24.66 -69.58
C GLN A 308 -12.00 25.80 -70.37
N LEU A 309 -11.04 26.50 -69.74
CA LEU A 309 -10.28 27.56 -70.42
C LEU A 309 -9.49 27.04 -71.63
N GLN A 310 -8.89 25.85 -71.51
CA GLN A 310 -8.20 25.21 -72.65
C GLN A 310 -9.16 24.84 -73.79
N ILE A 311 -10.36 24.35 -73.46
CA ILE A 311 -11.40 24.05 -74.46
C ILE A 311 -11.82 25.32 -75.18
N ASP A 312 -12.10 26.40 -74.43
CA ASP A 312 -12.51 27.69 -74.98
C ASP A 312 -11.41 28.27 -75.89
N GLU A 313 -10.14 28.17 -75.49
CA GLU A 313 -8.99 28.60 -76.31
C GLU A 313 -8.89 27.82 -77.63
N VAL A 314 -9.09 26.50 -77.60
CA VAL A 314 -9.07 25.65 -78.82
C VAL A 314 -10.23 26.00 -79.74
N LEU A 315 -11.43 26.19 -79.20
CA LEU A 315 -12.61 26.60 -79.98
C LEU A 315 -12.39 27.95 -80.66
N GLN A 316 -11.83 28.93 -79.95
CA GLN A 316 -11.51 30.24 -80.50
C GLN A 316 -10.48 30.16 -81.63
N LYS A 317 -9.42 29.36 -81.45
CA LYS A 317 -8.42 29.11 -82.52
C LYS A 317 -9.06 28.48 -83.75
N MET A 318 -9.96 27.51 -83.58
CA MET A 318 -10.66 26.88 -84.71
C MET A 318 -11.54 27.87 -85.48
N GLN A 319 -12.33 28.70 -84.78
CA GLN A 319 -13.16 29.75 -85.41
C GLN A 319 -12.29 30.72 -86.22
N TYR A 320 -11.17 31.18 -85.64
CA TYR A 320 -10.25 32.07 -86.34
C TYR A 320 -9.69 31.45 -87.63
N THR A 321 -9.26 30.18 -87.60
CA THR A 321 -8.82 29.47 -88.81
C THR A 321 -9.93 29.28 -89.84
N GLN A 322 -11.18 29.04 -89.40
CA GLN A 322 -12.32 28.91 -90.31
C GLN A 322 -12.64 30.24 -91.02
N GLU A 323 -12.57 31.36 -90.30
CA GLU A 323 -12.71 32.70 -90.86
C GLU A 323 -11.59 33.03 -91.86
N GLN A 324 -10.33 32.72 -91.51
CA GLN A 324 -9.21 32.90 -92.43
C GLN A 324 -9.34 32.05 -93.70
N ALA A 325 -9.77 30.78 -93.57
CA ALA A 325 -9.99 29.90 -94.73
C ALA A 325 -11.12 30.42 -95.64
N SER A 326 -12.20 30.96 -95.05
CA SER A 326 -13.32 31.54 -95.80
C SER A 326 -12.91 32.81 -96.55
N SER A 327 -11.95 33.57 -96.03
CA SER A 327 -11.38 34.77 -96.69
C SER A 327 -10.47 34.45 -97.89
N LEU A 328 -10.01 33.21 -98.05
CA LEU A 328 -9.06 32.80 -99.10
C LEU A 328 -9.72 32.14 -100.31
N ILE A 329 -11.06 32.04 -100.35
CA ILE A 329 -11.80 31.58 -101.54
C ILE A 329 -11.98 32.81 -102.46
N PRO A 330 -11.29 32.91 -103.60
CA PRO A 330 -11.51 34.00 -104.54
C PRO A 330 -12.92 33.92 -105.11
N GLU A 331 -13.60 35.06 -105.11
CA GLU A 331 -14.92 35.27 -105.71
C GLU A 331 -14.80 35.20 -107.24
N GLU A 332 -14.61 33.99 -107.78
CA GLU A 332 -14.59 33.77 -109.23
C GLU A 332 -15.80 32.92 -109.66
N VAL A 333 -16.61 33.58 -110.51
CA VAL A 333 -17.56 32.99 -111.48
C VAL A 333 -18.92 32.56 -110.95
N GLN A 334 -19.92 33.43 -111.14
CA GLN A 334 -21.08 33.12 -112.01
C GLN A 334 -21.88 34.39 -112.36
N GLY A 335 -21.38 35.12 -113.35
CA GLY A 335 -22.25 35.82 -114.30
C GLY A 335 -22.69 34.80 -115.35
N ASN A 336 -23.92 34.30 -115.28
CA ASN A 336 -24.55 33.58 -116.37
C ASN A 336 -25.85 34.28 -116.74
N HIS A 337 -25.75 35.11 -117.79
CA HIS A 337 -26.87 35.61 -118.57
C HIS A 337 -27.63 34.41 -119.18
N VAL A 338 -28.94 34.33 -118.93
CA VAL A 338 -29.88 33.56 -119.74
C VAL A 338 -30.79 34.56 -120.45
N PRO A 339 -30.92 34.53 -121.79
CA PRO A 339 -31.71 35.51 -122.54
C PRO A 339 -33.20 35.16 -122.57
N GLU A 340 -33.99 36.23 -122.62
CA GLU A 340 -35.43 36.30 -122.94
C GLU A 340 -35.80 35.56 -124.23
N LEU A 341 -36.91 34.81 -124.18
CA LEU A 341 -37.81 34.56 -125.31
C LEU A 341 -39.26 34.56 -124.82
#